data_AF-A0A239IAQ5-F1
#
_entry.id   AF-A0A239IAQ5-F1
#
_cell.length_a   1.000
_cell.length_b   1.000
_cell.length_c   1.000
_cell.angle_alpha   90.00
_cell.angle_beta   90.00
_cell.angle_gamma   90.00
#
_symmetry.space_group_name_H-M   'P 1'
#
loop_
_entity.id
_entity.type
_entity.pdbx_description
1 polymer ?
#
loop_
_entity_poly.entity_id
_entity_poly.type
_entity_poly.pdbx_seq_one_letter_code
_entity_poly.pdbx_strand_id
1 'polypeptide(L)'
;MMPVGQIRERLVKIETVIDDAARACQTGQNVPDELRRTIDELERESDSAKQMAQTESAEDRFLDCVDRLEEIGDRAKRYCNEARVLDQRVQQAVTQAHDMISTLKHELH
;
A
#
# COMPACT_ATOMS: atom_id res chain seq x y z
N MET A 1 15.65 14.98 0.85
CA MET A 1 14.26 15.30 1.22
C MET A 1 13.46 15.55 -0.04
N MET A 2 12.55 14.64 -0.36
CA MET A 2 11.65 14.77 -1.50
C MET A 2 10.65 15.92 -1.26
N PRO A 3 10.37 16.79 -2.26
CA PRO A 3 9.33 17.82 -2.12
C PRO A 3 7.94 17.22 -1.90
N VAL A 4 7.11 17.84 -1.07
CA VAL A 4 5.72 17.44 -0.77
C VAL A 4 4.88 17.18 -2.04
N GLY A 5 5.11 17.95 -3.11
CA GLY A 5 4.43 17.73 -4.39
C GLY A 5 4.74 16.37 -5.04
N GLN A 6 5.99 15.91 -4.95
CA GLN A 6 6.38 14.59 -5.47
C GLN A 6 5.88 13.47 -4.55
N ILE A 7 5.91 13.70 -3.24
CA ILE A 7 5.35 12.78 -2.24
C ILE A 7 3.86 12.50 -2.54
N ARG A 8 3.08 13.57 -2.75
CA ARG A 8 1.66 13.47 -3.11
C ARG A 8 1.45 12.68 -4.40
N GLU A 9 2.29 12.89 -5.42
CA GLU A 9 2.20 12.13 -6.66
C GLU A 9 2.49 10.64 -6.45
N ARG A 10 3.49 10.30 -5.61
CA ARG A 10 3.79 8.91 -5.26
C ARG A 10 2.64 8.24 -4.51
N LEU A 11 2.03 8.92 -3.54
CA LEU A 11 0.86 8.40 -2.81
C LEU A 11 -0.32 8.11 -3.74
N VAL A 12 -0.63 9.01 -4.67
CA VAL A 12 -1.73 8.78 -5.63
C VAL A 12 -1.46 7.53 -6.47
N LYS A 13 -0.20 7.31 -6.87
CA LYS A 13 0.18 6.09 -7.58
C LYS A 13 0.06 4.84 -6.69
N ILE A 14 0.46 4.94 -5.43
CA ILE A 14 0.34 3.85 -4.44
C ILE A 14 -1.14 3.48 -4.24
N GLU A 15 -2.00 4.46 -3.96
CA GLU A 15 -3.46 4.30 -3.84
C GLU A 15 -4.05 3.60 -5.07
N THR A 16 -3.70 4.05 -6.28
CA THR A 16 -4.18 3.42 -7.52
C THR A 16 -3.81 1.93 -7.61
N VAL A 17 -2.60 1.56 -7.18
CA VAL A 17 -2.14 0.16 -7.19
C VAL A 17 -2.82 -0.65 -6.07
N ILE A 18 -3.08 -0.03 -4.92
CA ILE A 18 -3.82 -0.66 -3.82
C ILE A 18 -5.27 -0.91 -4.24
N ASP A 19 -5.92 0.04 -4.90
CA ASP A 19 -7.27 -0.12 -5.46
C ASP A 19 -7.31 -1.26 -6.48
N ASP A 20 -6.30 -1.33 -7.36
CA ASP A 20 -6.14 -2.44 -8.29
C ASP A 20 -5.98 -3.78 -7.56
N ALA A 21 -5.20 -3.81 -6.47
CA ALA A 21 -5.06 -4.99 -5.61
C ALA A 21 -6.37 -5.36 -4.91
N ALA A 22 -7.14 -4.39 -4.42
CA ALA A 22 -8.44 -4.58 -3.79
C ALA A 22 -9.45 -5.17 -4.80
N ARG A 23 -9.52 -4.61 -6.01
CA ARG A 23 -10.37 -5.16 -7.09
C ARG A 23 -9.92 -6.55 -7.52
N ALA A 24 -8.61 -6.78 -7.60
CA ALA A 24 -8.06 -8.12 -7.89
C ALA A 24 -8.44 -9.10 -6.77
N CYS A 25 -8.40 -8.67 -5.50
CA CYS A 25 -8.84 -9.49 -4.37
C CYS A 25 -10.33 -9.81 -4.43
N GLN A 26 -11.17 -8.83 -4.82
CA GLN A 26 -12.62 -8.99 -4.93
C GLN A 26 -13.02 -9.97 -6.04
N THR A 27 -12.36 -9.89 -7.20
CA THR A 27 -12.65 -10.70 -8.39
C THR A 27 -11.85 -12.01 -8.45
N GLY A 28 -10.74 -12.07 -7.72
CA GLY A 28 -9.82 -13.21 -7.68
C GLY A 28 -10.42 -14.39 -6.94
N GLN A 29 -10.04 -15.60 -7.39
CA GLN A 29 -10.43 -16.84 -6.74
C GLN A 29 -9.41 -17.22 -5.65
N ASN A 30 -9.89 -17.88 -4.58
CA ASN A 30 -9.05 -18.39 -3.48
C ASN A 30 -8.25 -17.31 -2.72
N VAL A 31 -8.78 -16.09 -2.66
CA VAL A 31 -8.17 -15.00 -1.88
C VAL A 31 -8.56 -15.17 -0.40
N PRO A 32 -7.61 -15.38 0.52
CA PRO A 32 -7.90 -15.50 1.95
C PRO A 32 -8.57 -14.25 2.52
N ASP A 33 -9.43 -14.42 3.51
CA ASP A 33 -10.10 -13.31 4.19
C ASP A 33 -9.09 -12.39 4.90
N GLU A 34 -8.00 -12.96 5.43
CA GLU A 34 -6.90 -12.22 6.04
C GLU A 34 -6.22 -11.28 5.03
N LEU A 35 -6.02 -11.74 3.80
CA LEU A 35 -5.45 -10.94 2.74
C LEU A 35 -6.40 -9.79 2.34
N ARG A 36 -7.69 -10.08 2.16
CA ARG A 36 -8.71 -9.04 1.89
C ARG A 36 -8.70 -7.96 2.97
N ARG A 37 -8.74 -8.36 4.25
CA ARG A 37 -8.69 -7.41 5.38
C ARG A 37 -7.42 -6.57 5.37
N THR A 38 -6.29 -7.16 5.04
CA THR A 38 -5.01 -6.45 5.01
C THR A 38 -4.98 -5.43 3.86
N ILE A 39 -5.58 -5.76 2.71
CA ILE A 39 -5.69 -4.83 1.58
C ILE A 39 -6.67 -3.70 1.88
N ASP A 40 -7.81 -3.99 2.52
CA ASP A 40 -8.75 -2.96 2.98
C ASP A 40 -8.09 -2.03 4.02
N GLU A 41 -7.21 -2.55 4.89
CA GLU A 41 -6.42 -1.76 5.84
C GLU A 41 -5.41 -0.87 5.11
N LEU A 42 -4.76 -1.39 4.06
CA LEU A 42 -3.80 -0.67 3.23
C LEU A 42 -4.45 0.49 2.47
N GLU A 43 -5.65 0.29 1.93
CA GLU A 43 -6.44 1.31 1.23
C GLU A 43 -6.76 2.49 2.17
N ARG A 44 -7.26 2.20 3.38
CA ARG A 44 -7.60 3.21 4.38
C ARG A 44 -6.41 4.02 4.85
N GLU A 45 -5.27 3.35 5.10
CA GLU A 45 -4.05 4.05 5.51
C GLU A 45 -3.48 4.89 4.35
N SER A 46 -3.59 4.42 3.11
CA SER A 46 -3.16 5.19 1.93
C SER A 46 -3.98 6.46 1.74
N ASP A 47 -5.31 6.35 1.92
CA ASP A 47 -6.23 7.49 1.91
C ASP A 47 -5.92 8.50 3.02
N SER A 48 -5.60 8.00 4.22
CA SER A 48 -5.18 8.83 5.35
C SER A 48 -3.89 9.57 5.02
N ALA A 49 -2.86 8.85 4.54
CA ALA A 49 -1.57 9.42 4.16
C ALA A 49 -1.72 10.50 3.08
N LYS A 50 -2.58 10.27 2.08
CA LYS A 50 -2.89 11.24 1.03
C LYS A 50 -3.58 12.50 1.56
N GLN A 51 -4.50 12.37 2.51
CA GLN A 51 -5.15 13.52 3.16
C GLN A 51 -4.13 14.31 3.99
N MET A 52 -3.23 13.62 4.70
CA MET A 52 -2.21 14.27 5.51
C MET A 52 -1.17 15.00 4.65
N ALA A 53 -0.82 14.45 3.49
CA ALA A 53 0.06 15.10 2.51
C ALA A 53 -0.51 16.40 1.92
N GLN A 54 -1.81 16.68 2.08
CA GLN A 54 -2.41 17.95 1.66
C GLN A 54 -2.16 19.08 2.67
N THR A 55 -1.79 18.75 3.91
CA THR A 55 -1.43 19.74 4.94
C THR A 55 0.09 19.89 5.01
N GLU A 56 0.62 21.08 4.73
CA GLU A 56 2.06 21.39 4.61
C GLU A 56 2.91 21.16 5.87
N SER A 57 2.30 20.82 7.01
CA SER A 57 2.96 20.80 8.33
C SER A 57 3.11 19.39 8.92
N ALA A 58 3.15 18.36 8.07
CA ALA A 58 2.99 16.97 8.50
C ALA A 58 4.14 16.02 8.11
N GLU A 59 5.38 16.51 7.87
CA GLU A 59 6.50 15.64 7.46
C GLU A 59 6.75 14.46 8.40
N ASP A 60 6.82 14.68 9.72
CA ASP A 60 7.01 13.59 10.69
C ASP A 60 5.83 12.60 10.66
N ARG A 61 4.61 13.12 10.52
CA ARG A 61 3.41 12.28 10.44
C ARG A 61 3.33 11.52 9.11
N PHE A 62 4.00 12.03 8.09
CA PHE A 62 4.09 11.41 6.78
C PHE A 62 4.97 10.17 6.82
N LEU A 63 6.12 10.27 7.50
CA LEU A 63 7.00 9.14 7.76
C LEU A 63 6.27 8.04 8.54
N ASP A 64 5.55 8.40 9.61
CA ASP A 64 4.75 7.44 10.39
C ASP A 64 3.69 6.72 9.54
N CYS A 65 3.04 7.45 8.62
CA CYS A 65 2.05 6.88 7.70
C CYS A 65 2.70 5.91 6.70
N VAL A 66 3.83 6.27 6.12
CA VAL A 66 4.54 5.42 5.17
C VAL A 66 5.11 4.18 5.84
N ASP A 67 5.57 4.29 7.09
CA ASP A 67 6.01 3.15 7.89
C ASP A 67 4.85 2.17 8.15
N ARG A 68 3.66 2.66 8.50
CA ARG A 68 2.46 1.83 8.64
C ARG A 68 2.05 1.15 7.34
N LEU A 69 2.08 1.89 6.23
CA LEU A 69 1.80 1.34 4.90
C LEU A 69 2.77 0.21 4.55
N GLU A 70 4.05 0.36 4.90
CA GLU A 70 5.04 -0.69 4.67
C GLU A 70 4.72 -1.92 5.52
N GLU A 71 4.46 -1.77 6.81
CA GLU A 71 4.12 -2.87 7.71
C GLU A 71 2.89 -3.65 7.22
N ILE A 72 1.84 -2.95 6.77
CA ILE A 72 0.63 -3.58 6.23
C ILE A 72 0.92 -4.25 4.88
N GLY A 73 1.68 -3.60 4.00
CA GLY A 73 2.10 -4.16 2.71
C GLY A 73 2.94 -5.42 2.87
N ASP A 74 3.84 -5.44 3.85
CA ASP A 74 4.65 -6.61 4.21
C ASP A 74 3.78 -7.76 4.70
N ARG A 75 2.80 -7.48 5.56
CA ARG A 75 1.80 -8.47 6.00
C ARG A 75 1.02 -9.02 4.82
N ALA A 76 0.56 -8.17 3.90
CA ALA A 76 -0.17 -8.61 2.70
C ALA A 76 0.70 -9.54 1.84
N LYS A 77 1.96 -9.17 1.62
CA LYS A 77 2.94 -9.97 0.87
C LYS A 77 3.23 -11.31 1.54
N ARG A 78 3.30 -11.36 2.87
CA ARG A 78 3.42 -12.62 3.63
C ARG A 78 2.21 -13.52 3.42
N TYR A 79 0.99 -13.00 3.56
CA TYR A 79 -0.22 -13.79 3.29
C TYR A 79 -0.26 -14.30 1.85
N CYS A 80 0.19 -13.50 0.88
CA CYS A 80 0.30 -13.95 -0.51
C CYS A 80 1.29 -15.12 -0.67
N ASN A 81 2.40 -15.11 0.07
CA ASN A 81 3.41 -16.17 0.01
C ASN A 81 3.01 -17.43 0.81
N GLU A 82 2.23 -17.27 1.87
CA GLU A 82 1.70 -18.37 2.68
C GLU A 82 0.50 -19.06 2.01
N ALA A 83 -0.26 -18.32 1.19
CA ALA A 83 -1.35 -18.88 0.42
C ALA A 83 -0.85 -19.93 -0.58
N ARG A 84 -1.25 -21.19 -0.38
CA ARG A 84 -0.87 -22.31 -1.27
C ARG A 84 -1.39 -22.16 -2.70
N VAL A 85 -2.55 -21.52 -2.86
CA VAL A 85 -3.19 -21.25 -4.16
C VAL A 85 -3.75 -19.83 -4.08
N LEU A 86 -3.09 -18.90 -4.78
CA LEU A 86 -3.52 -17.51 -4.89
C LEU A 86 -3.55 -17.12 -6.36
N ASP A 87 -4.50 -16.26 -6.73
CA ASP A 87 -4.53 -15.66 -8.06
C ASP A 87 -3.25 -14.85 -8.31
N GLN A 88 -2.58 -15.13 -9.43
CA GLN A 88 -1.32 -14.47 -9.78
C GLN A 88 -1.47 -12.95 -9.92
N ARG A 89 -2.66 -12.47 -10.33
CA ARG A 89 -2.94 -11.03 -10.43
C ARG A 89 -2.96 -10.37 -9.05
N VAL A 90 -3.53 -11.06 -8.06
CA VAL A 90 -3.52 -10.59 -6.67
C VAL A 90 -2.09 -10.52 -6.15
N GLN A 91 -1.31 -11.59 -6.34
CA GLN A 91 0.08 -11.60 -5.91
C GLN A 91 0.91 -10.48 -6.55
N GLN A 92 0.73 -10.25 -7.85
CA GLN A 92 1.42 -9.18 -8.58
C GLN A 92 1.02 -7.80 -8.07
N ALA A 93 -0.28 -7.53 -7.91
CA ALA A 93 -0.78 -6.24 -7.43
C ALA A 93 -0.29 -5.93 -6.00
N VAL A 94 -0.33 -6.93 -5.11
CA VAL A 94 0.19 -6.80 -3.74
C VAL A 94 1.70 -6.55 -3.71
N THR A 95 2.46 -7.27 -4.53
CA THR A 95 3.90 -7.07 -4.64
C THR A 95 4.22 -5.68 -5.16
N GLN A 96 3.49 -5.20 -6.17
CA GLN A 96 3.66 -3.88 -6.73
C GLN A 96 3.34 -2.77 -5.72
N ALA A 97 2.25 -2.91 -4.95
CA ALA A 97 1.90 -1.98 -3.89
C ALA A 97 3.02 -1.89 -2.85
N HIS A 98 3.47 -3.05 -2.34
CA HIS A 98 4.58 -3.14 -1.39
C HIS A 98 5.85 -2.45 -1.91
N ASP A 99 6.28 -2.78 -3.13
CA ASP A 99 7.54 -2.27 -3.68
C ASP A 99 7.50 -0.74 -3.88
N MET A 100 6.34 -0.18 -4.24
CA MET A 100 6.14 1.26 -4.35
C MET A 100 6.17 1.96 -2.98
N ILE A 101 5.55 1.36 -1.96
CA ILE A 101 5.58 1.87 -0.60
C ILE A 101 7.01 1.84 -0.04
N SER A 102 7.71 0.73 -0.20
CA SER A 102 9.10 0.58 0.26
C SER A 102 10.03 1.56 -0.46
N THR A 103 9.83 1.77 -1.76
CA THR A 103 10.56 2.80 -2.52
C THR A 103 10.29 4.20 -1.97
N LEU A 104 9.01 4.53 -1.72
CA LEU A 104 8.63 5.83 -1.14
C LEU A 104 9.30 6.04 0.23
N LYS A 105 9.24 5.04 1.12
CA LYS A 105 9.91 5.07 2.43
C LYS A 105 11.41 5.36 2.30
N HIS A 106 12.07 4.67 1.38
CA HIS A 106 13.50 4.82 1.16
C HIS A 106 13.90 6.19 0.60
N GLU A 107 13.00 6.86 -0.13
CA GLU A 107 13.26 8.21 -0.65
C GLU A 107 12.95 9.33 0.36
N LEU A 108 12.24 9.00 1.44
CA LEU A 108 11.89 9.93 2.53
C LEU A 108 12.91 9.91 3.67
N HIS A 109 13.50 8.74 3.96
CA HIS A 109 14.63 8.57 4.87
C HIS A 109 15.97 8.94 4.22
#